data_AF-A0A7X7C0I4-F1
#
_entry.id   AF-A0A7X7C0I4-F1
#
_cell.length_a   1.000
_cell.length_b   1.000
_cell.length_c   1.000
_cell.angle_alpha   90.00
_cell.angle_beta   90.00
_cell.angle_gamma   90.00
#
_symmetry.space_group_name_H-M   'P 1'
#
loop_
_entity.id
_entity.type
_entity.pdbx_description
1 polymer ?
#
loop_
_entity_poly.entity_id
_entity_poly.type
_entity_poly.pdbx_seq_one_letter_code
_entity_poly.pdbx_strand_id
1 'polypeptide(L)'
;MLQRIQSVYLILAAAAMLISVVMPLATFYFNTEAVVFEAMGIYLNGELTDSTWGLFAIGLFSSVVALITIFLYKSRLLQIRLSIFNIVLMVGFYLYFGFIIYKVYPVESLEFSKVGFGIIMPIISIILTILAIRKIGADEALVQSLNRLRG
;
A
#
# COMPACT_ATOMS: atom_id res chain seq x y z
N MET A 1 5.77 20.26 16.72
CA MET A 1 5.69 19.10 17.65
C MET A 1 5.53 17.84 16.81
N LEU A 2 6.64 17.12 16.59
CA LEU A 2 6.73 15.97 15.68
C LEU A 2 6.25 14.65 16.31
N GLN A 3 5.84 14.68 17.58
CA GLN A 3 5.45 13.49 18.35
C GLN A 3 3.93 13.31 18.34
N ARG A 4 3.35 13.19 17.14
CA ARG A 4 1.95 12.80 16.99
C ARG A 4 1.90 11.36 16.51
N ILE A 5 1.10 10.55 17.20
CA ILE A 5 0.90 9.13 16.88
C ILE A 5 0.46 8.90 15.41
N GLN A 6 -0.17 9.91 14.78
CA GLN A 6 -0.51 9.88 13.36
C GLN A 6 0.71 9.70 12.44
N SER A 7 1.84 10.33 12.76
CA SER A 7 3.07 10.22 11.96
C SER A 7 3.65 8.81 12.04
N VAL A 8 3.54 8.16 13.21
CA VAL A 8 3.96 6.77 13.40
C VAL A 8 3.13 5.84 12.51
N TYR A 9 1.82 6.02 12.48
CA TYR A 9 0.96 5.22 11.59
C TYR A 9 1.30 5.42 10.11
N LEU A 10 1.59 6.65 9.67
CA LEU A 10 1.98 6.92 8.29
C LEU A 10 3.36 6.34 7.93
N ILE A 11 4.33 6.37 8.85
CA ILE A 11 5.64 5.72 8.66
C ILE A 11 5.47 4.22 8.52
N LEU A 12 4.70 3.60 9.42
CA LEU A 12 4.44 2.16 9.38
C LEU A 12 3.66 1.78 8.11
N ALA A 13 2.73 2.62 7.66
CA ALA A 13 2.02 2.43 6.41
C ALA A 13 2.96 2.47 5.20
N ALA A 14 3.87 3.46 5.16
CA ALA A 14 4.90 3.58 4.13
C ALA A 14 5.84 2.36 4.10
N ALA A 15 6.30 1.92 5.28
CA ALA A 15 7.15 0.74 5.43
C ALA A 15 6.43 -0.54 4.97
N ALA A 16 5.16 -0.72 5.35
CA ALA A 16 4.35 -1.84 4.88
C ALA A 16 4.26 -1.86 3.33
N MET A 17 4.02 -0.72 2.69
CA MET A 17 4.00 -0.67 1.22
C MET A 17 5.36 -1.00 0.59
N LEU A 18 6.47 -0.59 1.19
CA LEU A 18 7.79 -0.99 0.70
C LEU A 18 8.02 -2.50 0.83
N ILE A 19 7.63 -3.09 1.97
CA ILE A 19 7.71 -4.54 2.18
C ILE A 19 6.82 -5.27 1.15
N SER A 20 5.64 -4.74 0.85
CA SER A 20 4.74 -5.30 -0.18
C SER A 20 5.42 -5.44 -1.54
N VAL A 21 6.25 -4.46 -1.89
CA VAL A 21 6.84 -4.33 -3.23
C VAL A 21 8.15 -5.13 -3.35
N VAL A 22 8.84 -5.38 -2.24
CA VAL A 22 10.09 -6.16 -2.19
C VAL A 22 9.83 -7.65 -1.96
N MET A 23 8.73 -8.02 -1.30
CA MET A 23 8.39 -9.40 -1.01
C MET A 23 7.55 -10.04 -2.14
N PRO A 24 7.62 -11.38 -2.30
CA PRO A 24 6.73 -12.11 -3.18
C PRO A 24 5.25 -11.86 -2.82
N LEU A 25 4.44 -11.60 -3.84
CA LEU A 25 3.00 -11.34 -3.73
C LEU A 25 2.22 -12.66 -3.73
N ALA A 26 2.60 -13.60 -4.59
CA ALA A 26 2.01 -14.93 -4.66
C ALA A 26 2.99 -15.94 -5.26
N THR A 27 2.78 -17.21 -4.97
CA THR A 27 3.49 -18.31 -5.63
C THR A 27 2.47 -19.30 -6.19
N PHE A 28 2.71 -19.74 -7.43
CA PHE A 28 1.90 -20.70 -8.16
C PHE A 28 2.77 -21.89 -8.57
N TYR A 29 2.13 -22.97 -9.00
CA TYR A 29 2.81 -24.08 -9.68
C TYR A 29 2.33 -24.19 -11.13
N PHE A 30 3.29 -24.46 -12.02
CA PHE A 30 3.05 -24.84 -13.41
C PHE A 30 3.80 -26.14 -13.69
N ASN A 31 3.10 -27.24 -13.99
CA ASN A 31 3.73 -28.53 -14.32
C ASN A 31 4.87 -28.94 -13.36
N THR A 32 4.66 -28.81 -12.05
CA THR A 32 5.64 -29.05 -10.95
C THR A 32 6.73 -28.00 -10.74
N GLU A 33 6.78 -26.95 -11.56
CA GLU A 33 7.72 -25.83 -11.45
C GLU A 33 7.10 -24.66 -10.71
N ALA A 34 7.91 -23.97 -9.89
CA ALA A 34 7.45 -22.85 -9.08
C ALA A 34 7.46 -21.54 -9.88
N VAL A 35 6.30 -20.88 -9.91
CA VAL A 35 6.12 -19.54 -10.49
C VAL A 35 6.01 -18.54 -9.34
N VAL A 36 6.94 -17.59 -9.28
CA VAL A 36 6.97 -16.55 -8.24
C VAL A 36 6.47 -15.24 -8.83
N PHE A 37 5.41 -14.69 -8.24
CA PHE A 37 4.88 -13.39 -8.64
C PHE A 37 5.37 -12.31 -7.66
N GLU A 38 6.22 -11.43 -8.15
CA GLU A 38 6.72 -10.25 -7.44
C GLU A 38 6.15 -8.95 -8.02
N ALA A 39 6.36 -7.82 -7.36
CA ALA A 39 5.86 -6.54 -7.87
C ALA A 39 6.57 -6.06 -9.15
N MET A 40 7.77 -6.57 -9.44
CA MET A 40 8.54 -6.27 -10.66
C MET A 40 8.16 -7.16 -11.85
N GLY A 41 7.78 -8.40 -11.59
CA GLY A 41 7.47 -9.37 -12.63
C GLY A 41 7.05 -10.74 -12.10
N ILE A 42 6.66 -11.59 -13.04
CA ILE A 42 6.39 -13.00 -12.83
C ILE A 42 7.61 -13.78 -13.30
N TYR A 43 8.12 -14.63 -12.42
CA TYR A 43 9.32 -15.42 -12.66
C TYR A 43 9.00 -16.91 -12.68
N LEU A 44 9.37 -17.59 -13.76
CA LEU A 44 9.33 -19.05 -13.89
C LEU A 44 10.77 -19.57 -13.80
N ASN A 45 11.08 -20.41 -12.81
CA ASN A 45 12.44 -20.92 -12.57
C ASN A 45 13.53 -19.83 -12.46
N GLY A 46 13.16 -18.62 -12.06
CA GLY A 46 14.08 -17.48 -11.95
C GLY A 46 14.25 -16.68 -13.25
N GLU A 47 13.64 -17.08 -14.36
CA GLU A 47 13.58 -16.28 -15.58
C GLU A 47 12.31 -15.41 -15.59
N LEU A 48 12.46 -14.15 -16.02
CA LEU A 48 11.36 -13.20 -16.12
C LEU A 48 10.48 -13.55 -17.32
N THR A 49 9.25 -14.00 -17.07
CA THR A 49 8.26 -14.29 -18.11
C THR A 49 7.46 -13.04 -18.47
N ASP A 50 6.92 -12.37 -17.46
CA ASP A 50 6.05 -11.20 -17.63
C ASP A 50 6.47 -10.04 -16.73
N SER A 51 6.53 -8.84 -17.29
CA SER A 51 6.85 -7.63 -16.53
C SER A 51 5.59 -7.02 -15.91
N THR A 52 5.62 -6.84 -14.59
CA THR A 52 4.50 -6.29 -13.81
C THR A 52 4.90 -5.04 -13.03
N TRP A 53 5.94 -4.34 -13.50
CA TRP A 53 6.57 -3.18 -12.85
C TRP A 53 5.59 -2.08 -12.42
N GLY A 54 4.40 -2.02 -13.01
CA GLY A 54 3.31 -1.13 -12.59
C GLY A 54 2.90 -1.33 -11.13
N LEU A 55 2.94 -2.57 -10.60
CA LEU A 55 2.69 -2.86 -9.18
C LEU A 55 3.75 -2.21 -8.28
N PHE A 56 5.02 -2.34 -8.67
CA PHE A 56 6.12 -1.67 -7.97
C PHE A 56 5.95 -0.15 -8.00
N ALA A 57 5.62 0.42 -9.17
CA ALA A 57 5.45 1.86 -9.31
C ALA A 57 4.32 2.38 -8.41
N ILE A 58 3.16 1.71 -8.38
CA ILE A 58 2.04 2.09 -7.51
C ILE A 58 2.43 1.97 -6.04
N GLY A 59 3.07 0.86 -5.64
CA GLY A 59 3.43 0.64 -4.24
C GLY A 59 4.51 1.60 -3.74
N LEU A 60 5.53 1.87 -4.56
CA LEU A 60 6.55 2.88 -4.27
C LEU A 60 5.95 4.28 -4.18
N PHE A 61 5.09 4.64 -5.14
CA PHE A 61 4.40 5.92 -5.15
C PHE A 61 3.52 6.10 -3.90
N SER A 62 2.77 5.06 -3.51
CA SER A 62 1.99 5.03 -2.27
C SER A 62 2.85 5.26 -1.02
N SER A 63 4.02 4.62 -0.94
CA SER A 63 4.96 4.83 0.18
C SER A 63 5.47 6.28 0.23
N VAL A 64 5.86 6.83 -0.93
CA VAL A 64 6.32 8.23 -1.05
C VAL A 64 5.21 9.21 -0.63
N VAL A 65 3.97 8.99 -1.06
CA VAL A 65 2.81 9.82 -0.66
C VAL A 65 2.62 9.76 0.86
N ALA A 66 2.69 8.59 1.48
CA ALA A 66 2.60 8.45 2.94
C ALA A 66 3.70 9.25 3.66
N LEU A 67 4.95 9.19 3.16
CA LEU A 67 6.08 9.92 3.73
C LEU A 67 5.93 11.44 3.59
N ILE A 68 5.55 11.92 2.40
CA ILE A 68 5.28 13.34 2.14
C ILE A 68 4.19 13.86 3.08
N THR A 69 3.14 13.05 3.30
CA THR A 69 2.01 13.36 4.17
C THR A 69 2.44 13.64 5.63
N ILE A 70 3.55 13.08 6.10
CA ILE A 70 4.09 13.36 7.44
C ILE A 70 4.59 14.81 7.55
N PHE A 71 5.25 15.33 6.51
CA PHE A 71 5.82 16.67 6.51
C PHE A 71 4.76 17.78 6.35
N LEU A 72 3.54 17.43 5.94
CA LEU A 72 2.41 18.35 5.78
C LEU A 72 1.66 18.62 7.10
N TYR A 73 2.35 18.53 8.24
CA TYR A 73 1.80 18.71 9.59
C TYR A 73 1.12 20.07 9.84
N LYS A 74 1.44 21.08 9.03
CA LYS A 74 0.83 22.42 9.11
C LYS A 74 -0.58 22.46 8.52
N SER A 75 -0.91 21.55 7.59
CA SER A 75 -2.13 21.57 6.80
C SER A 75 -2.93 20.30 7.01
N ARG A 76 -3.63 20.20 8.15
CA ARG A 76 -4.36 18.99 8.59
C ARG A 76 -5.39 18.50 7.56
N LEU A 77 -6.12 19.40 6.90
CA LEU A 77 -7.05 19.02 5.82
C LEU A 77 -6.34 18.38 4.63
N LEU A 78 -5.17 18.90 4.24
CA LEU A 78 -4.37 18.35 3.14
C LEU A 78 -3.82 16.97 3.55
N GLN A 79 -3.38 16.82 4.79
CA GLN A 79 -2.92 15.55 5.34
C GLN A 79 -4.00 14.45 5.25
N ILE A 80 -5.25 14.78 5.58
CA ILE A 80 -6.40 13.86 5.44
C ILE A 80 -6.65 13.52 3.97
N ARG A 81 -6.69 14.52 3.08
CA ARG A 81 -6.93 14.31 1.63
C ARG A 81 -5.87 13.40 1.00
N LEU A 82 -4.59 13.62 1.30
CA LEU A 82 -3.51 12.76 0.81
C LEU A 82 -3.57 11.35 1.41
N SER A 83 -3.96 11.21 2.67
CA SER A 83 -4.13 9.88 3.29
C SER A 83 -5.27 9.10 2.62
N ILE A 84 -6.38 9.76 2.27
CA ILE A 84 -7.47 9.16 1.50
C ILE A 84 -6.98 8.78 0.10
N PHE A 85 -6.27 9.67 -0.58
CA PHE A 85 -5.67 9.38 -1.88
C PHE A 85 -4.72 8.17 -1.80
N ASN A 86 -3.95 8.05 -0.71
CA ASN A 86 -3.06 6.91 -0.50
C ASN A 86 -3.82 5.59 -0.34
N ILE A 87 -4.96 5.59 0.34
CA ILE A 87 -5.85 4.42 0.40
C ILE A 87 -6.35 4.04 -0.99
N VAL A 88 -6.71 5.03 -1.82
CA VAL A 88 -7.13 4.79 -3.22
C VAL A 88 -6.00 4.13 -4.02
N LEU A 89 -4.74 4.55 -3.84
CA LEU A 89 -3.58 3.90 -4.46
C LEU A 89 -3.44 2.44 -4.04
N MET A 90 -3.61 2.13 -2.74
CA MET A 90 -3.55 0.76 -2.22
C MET A 90 -4.69 -0.12 -2.77
N VAL A 91 -5.89 0.44 -2.92
CA VAL A 91 -7.01 -0.26 -3.59
C VAL A 91 -6.68 -0.48 -5.06
N GLY A 92 -6.14 0.53 -5.74
CA GLY A 92 -5.67 0.42 -7.13
C GLY A 92 -4.60 -0.65 -7.31
N PHE A 93 -3.68 -0.81 -6.35
CA PHE A 93 -2.71 -1.89 -6.32
C PHE A 93 -3.39 -3.27 -6.32
N TYR A 94 -4.40 -3.49 -5.48
CA TYR A 94 -5.15 -4.76 -5.45
C TYR A 94 -5.94 -5.00 -6.74
N LEU A 95 -6.58 -3.97 -7.28
CA LEU A 95 -7.33 -4.09 -8.54
C LEU A 95 -6.40 -4.46 -9.69
N TYR A 96 -5.23 -3.83 -9.77
CA TYR A 96 -4.24 -4.12 -10.81
C TYR A 96 -3.61 -5.52 -10.63
N PHE A 97 -3.31 -5.91 -9.39
CA PHE A 97 -2.83 -7.26 -9.08
C PHE A 97 -3.86 -8.32 -9.49
N GLY A 98 -5.13 -8.15 -9.11
CA GLY A 98 -6.21 -9.05 -9.51
C GLY A 98 -6.41 -9.11 -11.02
N PHE A 99 -6.25 -7.98 -11.71
CA PHE A 99 -6.30 -7.93 -13.17
C PHE A 99 -5.16 -8.74 -13.83
N ILE A 100 -3.93 -8.66 -13.30
CA ILE A 100 -2.81 -9.45 -13.80
C ILE A 100 -3.07 -10.95 -13.59
N ILE A 101 -3.52 -11.36 -12.39
CA ILE A 101 -3.88 -12.76 -12.15
C ILE A 101 -4.96 -13.22 -13.13
N TYR A 102 -6.01 -12.44 -13.32
CA TYR A 102 -7.09 -12.78 -14.25
C TYR A 102 -6.59 -12.97 -15.69
N LYS A 103 -5.57 -12.21 -16.11
CA LYS A 103 -4.94 -12.32 -17.43
C LYS A 103 -4.07 -13.59 -17.57
N VAL A 104 -3.28 -13.91 -16.55
CA VAL A 104 -2.26 -14.97 -16.61
C VAL A 104 -2.82 -16.35 -16.27
N TYR A 105 -3.72 -16.44 -15.29
CA TYR A 105 -4.27 -17.69 -14.76
C TYR A 105 -4.92 -18.63 -15.81
N PRO A 106 -5.78 -18.16 -16.74
CA PRO A 106 -6.38 -19.05 -17.74
C PRO A 106 -5.43 -19.46 -18.87
N VAL A 107 -4.33 -18.72 -19.07
CA VAL A 107 -3.38 -18.96 -20.17
C VAL A 107 -2.36 -20.02 -19.79
N GLU A 108 -1.97 -20.05 -18.52
CA GLU A 108 -0.86 -20.88 -18.04
C GLU A 108 -1.30 -22.07 -17.18
N SER A 109 -2.59 -22.41 -17.07
CA SER A 109 -3.07 -23.55 -16.24
C SER A 109 -2.46 -23.58 -14.83
N LEU A 110 -2.25 -22.40 -14.24
CA LEU A 110 -1.55 -22.26 -12.97
C LEU A 110 -2.38 -22.83 -11.83
N GLU A 111 -1.75 -23.65 -10.99
CA GLU A 111 -2.35 -24.09 -9.74
C GLU A 111 -1.94 -23.14 -8.61
N PHE A 112 -2.94 -22.57 -7.93
CA PHE A 112 -2.70 -21.70 -6.80
C PHE A 112 -2.02 -22.49 -5.66
N SER A 113 -0.80 -22.07 -5.28
CA SER A 113 -0.07 -22.73 -4.20
C SER A 113 -0.17 -21.96 -2.89
N LYS A 114 0.29 -20.71 -2.88
CA LYS A 114 0.45 -19.96 -1.63
C LYS A 114 0.34 -18.46 -1.84
N VAL A 115 -0.32 -17.82 -0.88
CA VAL A 115 -0.35 -16.36 -0.73
C VAL A 115 1.00 -15.89 -0.22
N GLY A 116 1.64 -14.96 -0.94
CA GLY A 116 2.90 -14.34 -0.50
C GLY A 116 2.66 -13.29 0.59
N PHE A 117 3.62 -13.07 1.48
CA PHE A 117 3.49 -12.06 2.54
C PHE A 117 3.34 -10.63 1.97
N GLY A 118 3.85 -10.38 0.76
CA GLY A 118 3.78 -9.07 0.12
C GLY A 118 2.33 -8.59 -0.05
N ILE A 119 1.39 -9.48 -0.39
CA ILE A 119 0.00 -9.09 -0.67
C ILE A 119 -0.81 -8.74 0.58
N ILE A 120 -0.33 -9.10 1.78
CA ILE A 120 -0.98 -8.78 3.07
C ILE A 120 -0.60 -7.36 3.52
N MET A 121 0.57 -6.88 3.12
CA MET A 121 1.11 -5.60 3.60
C MET A 121 0.27 -4.37 3.19
N PRO A 122 -0.32 -4.27 1.99
CA PRO A 122 -1.17 -3.14 1.65
C PRO A 122 -2.45 -3.08 2.50
N ILE A 123 -3.04 -4.21 2.91
CA ILE A 123 -4.16 -4.22 3.89
C ILE A 123 -3.72 -3.63 5.22
N ILE A 124 -2.57 -4.03 5.74
CA ILE A 124 -2.01 -3.46 6.99
C ILE A 124 -1.80 -1.95 6.81
N SER A 125 -1.28 -1.54 5.66
CA SER A 125 -1.06 -0.13 5.32
C SER A 125 -2.36 0.68 5.27
N ILE A 126 -3.45 0.12 4.71
CA ILE A 126 -4.77 0.75 4.69
C ILE A 126 -5.27 0.96 6.12
N ILE A 127 -5.20 -0.05 6.98
CA ILE A 127 -5.65 0.04 8.38
C ILE A 127 -4.88 1.14 9.11
N LEU A 128 -3.55 1.16 8.97
CA LEU A 128 -2.70 2.19 9.57
C LEU A 128 -3.04 3.59 9.04
N THR A 129 -3.28 3.72 7.74
CA THR A 129 -3.65 5.01 7.12
C THR A 129 -5.01 5.50 7.62
N ILE A 130 -5.98 4.61 7.82
CA ILE A 130 -7.29 4.96 8.42
C ILE A 130 -7.12 5.44 9.87
N LEU A 131 -6.28 4.75 10.66
CA LEU A 131 -5.99 5.18 12.03
C LEU A 131 -5.31 6.56 12.04
N ALA A 132 -4.40 6.83 11.10
CA ALA A 132 -3.79 8.15 10.94
C ALA A 132 -4.85 9.22 10.64
N ILE A 133 -5.75 8.98 9.68
CA ILE A 133 -6.84 9.92 9.32
C ILE A 133 -7.72 10.25 10.54
N ARG A 134 -8.14 9.23 11.28
CA ARG A 134 -8.99 9.42 12.48
C ARG A 134 -8.29 10.28 13.52
N LYS A 135 -6.99 10.06 13.74
CA LYS A 135 -6.20 10.88 14.67
C LYS A 135 -6.08 12.31 14.16
N ILE A 136 -5.69 12.53 12.90
CA ILE A 136 -5.57 13.88 12.30
C ILE A 136 -6.90 14.66 12.43
N GLY A 137 -8.03 14.01 12.18
CA GLY A 137 -9.36 14.62 12.26
C GLY A 137 -9.76 15.04 13.67
N ALA A 138 -9.52 14.20 14.68
CA ALA A 138 -9.77 14.55 16.08
C ALA A 138 -8.90 15.76 16.52
N ASP A 139 -7.69 15.79 16.01
CA ASP A 139 -6.66 16.76 16.30
C ASP A 139 -6.96 18.13 15.65
N GLU A 140 -7.64 18.14 14.49
CA GLU A 140 -8.25 19.33 13.87
C GLU A 140 -9.47 19.83 14.67
N ALA A 141 -10.38 18.93 15.05
CA ALA A 141 -11.58 19.29 15.80
C ALA A 141 -11.25 19.95 17.15
N LEU A 142 -10.21 19.48 17.84
CA LEU A 142 -9.71 20.08 19.08
C LEU A 142 -9.17 21.50 18.87
N VAL A 143 -8.42 21.74 17.79
CA VAL A 143 -7.94 23.10 17.48
C VAL A 143 -9.12 24.01 17.16
N GLN A 144 -10.11 23.52 16.44
CA GLN A 144 -11.29 24.30 16.08
C GLN A 144 -12.16 24.64 17.31
N SER A 145 -12.30 23.72 18.28
CA SER A 145 -13.05 23.99 19.51
C SER A 145 -12.35 25.02 20.41
N LEU A 146 -11.02 24.96 20.52
CA LEU A 146 -10.23 25.97 21.24
C LEU A 146 -10.36 27.35 20.60
N ASN A 147 -10.40 27.44 19.28
CA ASN A 147 -10.60 28.72 18.59
C ASN A 147 -11.99 29.30 18.85
N ARG A 148 -13.04 28.47 18.96
CA ARG A 148 -14.40 28.91 19.29
C ARG A 148 -14.54 29.46 20.71
N LEU A 149 -13.77 28.93 21.68
CA LEU A 149 -13.78 29.40 23.07
C LEU A 149 -12.98 30.70 23.28
N ARG A 150 -12.11 31.07 22.32
CA ARG A 150 -11.24 32.24 22.40
C ARG A 150 -11.78 33.45 21.62
N GLY A 151 -12.89 33.30 20.89
CA GLY A 151 -13.58 34.38 20.20
C GLY A 151 -14.96 34.61 20.79
#